data_AF-A0A6A8A2J6-F1
#
_entry.id   AF-A0A6A8A2J6-F1
#
_cell.length_a   1.000
_cell.length_b   1.000
_cell.length_c   1.000
_cell.angle_alpha   90.00
_cell.angle_beta   90.00
_cell.angle_gamma   90.00
#
_symmetry.space_group_name_H-M   'P 1'
#
loop_
_entity.id
_entity.type
_entity.pdbx_description
1 polymer ?
#
loop_
_entity_poly.entity_id
_entity_poly.type
_entity_poly.pdbx_seq_one_letter_code
_entity_poly.pdbx_strand_id
1 'polypeptide(L)' 'MQKPMWNSAVTIGAVEIAGPFEALSFLDHGWPNHKGPRFVDARFACLAALDERTDPEDAKARFAEALQEAQLH' A
#
# COMPACT_ATOMS: atom_id res chain seq x y z
N MET A 1 -11.88 6.15 15.54
CA MET A 1 -11.67 5.39 14.29
C MET A 1 -10.35 4.66 14.42
N GLN A 2 -10.40 3.34 14.56
CA GLN A 2 -9.19 2.51 14.62
C GLN A 2 -8.66 2.39 13.19
N LYS A 3 -7.40 2.74 12.96
CA LYS A 3 -6.80 2.58 11.64
C LYS A 3 -6.60 1.08 11.39
N PRO A 4 -7.13 0.52 10.30
CA PRO A 4 -6.84 -0.87 9.97
C PRO A 4 -5.33 -1.05 9.83
N MET A 5 -4.82 -2.13 10.41
CA MET A 5 -3.42 -2.53 10.32
C MET A 5 -3.35 -3.84 9.57
N TRP A 6 -2.22 -4.09 8.91
CA TRP A 6 -1.94 -5.38 8.31
C TRP A 6 -1.47 -6.38 9.37
N ASN A 7 -1.64 -7.67 9.08
CA ASN A 7 -1.15 -8.74 9.95
C ASN A 7 0.39 -8.77 10.03
N SER A 8 1.05 -8.27 8.99
CA SER A 8 2.51 -8.11 8.95
C SER A 8 2.86 -6.86 8.15
N ALA A 9 3.81 -6.09 8.66
CA ALA A 9 4.31 -4.92 7.96
C ALA A 9 5.03 -5.29 6.66
N VAL A 10 5.00 -4.39 5.70
CA VAL A 10 5.80 -4.44 4.48
C VAL A 10 6.98 -3.49 4.67
N THR A 11 8.19 -3.99 4.48
CA THR A 11 9.41 -3.18 4.55
C THR A 11 9.84 -2.81 3.15
N ILE A 12 10.13 -1.52 2.92
CA ILE A 12 10.69 -0.99 1.68
C ILE A 12 11.97 -0.24 2.03
N GLY A 13 13.12 -0.87 1.82
CA GLY A 13 14.41 -0.35 2.29
C GLY A 13 14.41 -0.14 3.81
N ALA A 14 14.45 1.11 4.27
CA ALA A 14 14.42 1.49 5.69
C ALA A 14 13.02 1.89 6.20
N VAL A 15 12.00 1.89 5.34
CA VAL A 15 10.64 2.27 5.68
C VAL A 15 9.83 1.01 6.02
N GLU A 16 9.24 0.98 7.20
CA GLU A 16 8.28 -0.06 7.59
C GLU A 16 6.86 0.48 7.44
N ILE A 17 6.00 -0.29 6.76
CA ILE A 17 4.61 0.04 6.48
C ILE A 17 3.72 -1.03 7.13
N ALA A 18 3.10 -0.69 8.25
CA ALA A 18 2.26 -1.57 9.06
C ALA A 18 0.78 -1.55 8.63
N GLY A 19 0.38 -0.70 7.67
CA GLY A 19 -1.01 -0.69 7.21
C GLY A 19 -1.29 0.21 6.00
N PRO A 20 -2.55 0.20 5.50
CA PRO A 20 -2.97 0.91 4.30
C PRO A 20 -2.84 2.43 4.40
N PHE A 21 -2.94 3.00 5.61
CA PHE A 21 -2.72 4.43 5.82
C PHE A 21 -1.27 4.84 5.52
N GLU A 22 -0.31 4.10 6.07
CA GLU A 22 1.12 4.33 5.84
C GLU A 22 1.48 4.00 4.39
N ALA A 23 0.87 2.97 3.81
CA ALA A 23 1.01 2.63 2.39
C ALA A 23 0.58 3.80 1.49
N LEU A 24 -0.56 4.44 1.75
CA LEU A 24 -0.98 5.65 1.03
C LEU A 24 0.00 6.81 1.19
N SER A 25 0.49 7.02 2.41
CA SER A 25 1.51 8.06 2.65
C SER A 25 2.77 7.81 1.83
N PHE A 26 3.20 6.54 1.72
CA PHE A 26 4.32 6.14 0.88
C PHE A 26 4.00 6.29 -0.62
N LEU A 27 2.80 5.94 -1.07
CA LEU A 27 2.36 6.12 -2.47
C LEU A 27 2.36 7.61 -2.89
N ASP A 28 2.04 8.52 -1.98
CA ASP A 28 2.01 9.96 -2.25
C ASP A 28 3.39 10.63 -2.18
N HIS A 29 4.27 10.23 -1.22
CA HIS A 29 5.54 10.93 -0.97
C HIS A 29 6.80 10.13 -1.31
N GLY A 30 6.75 8.80 -1.21
CA GLY A 30 7.88 7.89 -1.39
C GLY A 30 7.92 7.17 -2.74
N TRP A 31 6.84 7.26 -3.54
CA TRP A 31 6.77 6.56 -4.81
C TRP A 31 7.63 7.22 -5.89
N PRO A 32 8.37 6.44 -6.69
CA PRO A 32 9.18 6.95 -7.80
C PRO A 32 8.30 7.55 -8.91
N ASN A 33 8.91 8.28 -9.84
CA ASN A 33 8.18 9.04 -10.86
C ASN A 33 7.45 8.14 -11.89
N HIS A 34 7.73 6.83 -11.91
CA HIS A 34 6.99 5.86 -12.72
C HIS A 34 5.77 5.29 -11.96
N LYS A 35 4.58 5.72 -12.37
CA LYS A 35 3.30 5.22 -11.85
C LYS A 35 2.67 4.31 -12.89
N GLY A 36 2.80 3.00 -12.69
CA GLY A 36 2.18 1.99 -13.54
C GLY A 36 0.72 1.70 -13.15
N PRO A 37 0.03 0.82 -13.89
CA PRO A 37 -1.36 0.44 -13.60
C PRO A 37 -1.54 -0.14 -12.19
N ARG A 38 -0.56 -0.90 -11.66
CA ARG A 38 -0.67 -1.46 -10.31
C ARG A 38 -0.55 -0.42 -9.22
N PHE A 39 0.14 0.70 -9.45
CA PHE A 39 0.17 1.82 -8.51
C PHE A 39 -1.23 2.38 -8.25
N VAL A 40 -2.00 2.59 -9.31
CA VAL A 40 -3.37 3.10 -9.21
C VAL A 40 -4.24 2.10 -8.45
N ASP A 41 -4.11 0.82 -8.77
CA ASP A 41 -4.89 -0.25 -8.16
C ASP A 41 -4.58 -0.41 -6.66
N ALA A 42 -3.31 -0.34 -6.27
CA ALA A 42 -2.87 -0.34 -4.87
C ALA A 42 -3.42 0.86 -4.10
N ARG A 43 -3.39 2.05 -4.70
CA ARG A 43 -3.94 3.28 -4.08
C ARG A 43 -5.44 3.15 -3.84
N PHE A 44 -6.19 2.66 -4.83
CA PHE A 44 -7.62 2.41 -4.69
C PHE A 44 -7.92 1.37 -3.61
N ALA A 45 -7.17 0.27 -3.56
CA ALA A 45 -7.35 -0.77 -2.56
C ALA A 45 -7.06 -0.27 -1.13
N CYS A 46 -5.99 0.50 -0.93
CA CYS A 46 -5.69 1.08 0.37
C CYS A 46 -6.79 2.05 0.84
N LEU A 47 -7.34 2.88 -0.07
CA LEU A 47 -8.48 3.75 0.26
C LEU A 47 -9.73 2.95 0.59
N ALA A 48 -10.03 1.89 -0.17
CA ALA A 48 -11.17 1.01 0.09
C ALA A 48 -11.05 0.31 1.46
N ALA A 49 -9.84 -0.09 1.84
CA ALA A 49 -9.58 -0.73 3.14
C ALA A 49 -9.75 0.25 4.30
N LEU A 50 -9.34 1.51 4.12
CA LEU A 50 -9.57 2.57 5.11
C LEU A 50 -11.04 2.93 5.25
N ASP A 51 -11.84 2.77 4.20
CA ASP A 51 -13.30 2.96 4.22
C ASP A 51 -14.06 1.70 4.67
N GLU A 52 -13.35 0.67 5.15
CA GLU A 52 -13.91 -0.60 5.61
C GLU A 52 -14.74 -1.34 4.54
N ARG A 53 -14.47 -1.06 3.25
CA ARG A 53 -15.15 -1.68 2.09
C ARG A 53 -14.48 -2.96 1.59
N THR A 54 -13.24 -3.19 1.99
CA THR A 54 -12.44 -4.38 1.62
C THR A 54 -11.50 -4.74 2.77
N ASP A 55 -11.04 -5.98 2.77
CA ASP A 55 -10.09 -6.46 3.76
C ASP A 55 -8.74 -5.73 3.64
N PRO A 56 -8.14 -5.28 4.76
CA PRO A 56 -6.83 -4.64 4.75
C PRO A 56 -5.74 -5.52 4.12
N GLU A 57 -5.85 -6.84 4.28
CA GLU A 57 -4.90 -7.80 3.71
C GLU A 57 -4.99 -7.89 2.17
N ASP A 58 -6.17 -7.71 1.58
CA ASP A 58 -6.30 -7.62 0.11
C ASP A 58 -5.61 -6.36 -0.42
N ALA A 59 -5.75 -5.24 0.31
CA ALA A 59 -5.01 -4.01 -0.02
C ALA A 59 -3.50 -4.20 0.08
N LYS A 60 -3.03 -4.99 1.07
CA LYS A 60 -1.61 -5.35 1.19
C LYS A 60 -1.11 -6.13 -0.04
N ALA A 61 -1.88 -7.11 -0.50
CA ALA A 61 -1.51 -7.90 -1.67
C ALA A 61 -1.34 -7.00 -2.91
N ARG A 62 -2.30 -6.10 -3.16
CA ARG A 62 -2.21 -5.15 -4.29
C ARG A 62 -1.05 -4.16 -4.13
N PHE A 63 -0.76 -3.73 -2.90
CA PHE A 63 0.39 -2.88 -2.64
C PHE A 63 1.71 -3.59 -2.94
N ALA A 64 1.88 -4.83 -2.48
CA ALA A 64 3.05 -5.64 -2.79
C ALA A 64 3.23 -5.88 -4.29
N GLU A 65 2.14 -6.12 -5.01
CA GLU A 65 2.13 -6.23 -6.46
C GLU A 65 2.59 -4.95 -7.17
N ALA A 66 2.17 -3.78 -6.68
CA ALA A 66 2.62 -2.49 -7.19
C ALA A 66 4.11 -2.26 -6.93
N LEU A 67 4.60 -2.68 -5.75
CA LEU A 67 6.01 -2.61 -5.39
C LEU A 67 6.86 -3.46 -6.35
N GLN A 68 6.42 -4.69 -6.66
CA GLN A 68 7.09 -5.55 -7.63
C GLN A 68 7.16 -4.91 -9.03
N GLU A 69 6.06 -4.33 -9.51
CA GLU A 69 6.02 -3.62 -10.80
C GLU A 69 6.94 -2.40 -10.81
N ALA A 70 7.02 -1.68 -9.69
CA ALA A 70 7.92 -0.55 -9.55
C ALA A 70 9.38 -0.94 -9.25
N GLN A 71 9.68 -2.23 -9.11
CA GLN A 71 10.97 -2.77 -8.68
C GLN A 71 11.46 -2.20 -7.34
N LEU A 72 10.52 -1.92 -6.43
CA LEU A 72 10.76 -1.52 -5.05
C LEU A 72 10.62 -2.77 -4.18
N HIS A 73 11.71 -3.34 -3.70
CA HIS A 73 11.71 -4.53 -2.83
C HIS A 73 12.80 -4.40 -1.76
#